data_AF-A0A645IKW4-F1
#
_entry.id   AF-A0A645IKW4-F1
#
_cell.length_a   1.000
_cell.length_b   1.000
_cell.length_c   1.000
_cell.angle_alpha   90.00
_cell.angle_beta   90.00
_cell.angle_gamma   90.00
#
_symmetry.space_group_name_H-M   'P 1'
#
loop_
_entity.id
_entity.type
_entity.pdbx_description
1 polymer ?
#
loop_
_entity_poly.entity_id
_entity_poly.type
_entity_poly.pdbx_seq_one_letter_code
_entity_poly.pdbx_strand_id
1 'polypeptide(L)'
;MYVLIERGVEKYLEMFDENSRVFADRHNSIKPVPFESVVTTNRYETTSSNFGSTIGKSKRITKASFRLLESGRFSAGYNGRQESQQSLDEGDVSLSIGGGYEKELKFTVKSHGSEPLTILAMVFDLEVV
;
A
#
# COMPACT_ATOMS: atom_id res chain seq x y z
N MET A 1 -10.57 19.05 -3.98
CA MET A 1 -10.68 17.75 -3.27
C MET A 1 -11.27 16.66 -4.17
N TYR A 2 -10.95 15.39 -3.96
CA TYR A 2 -11.64 14.25 -4.61
C TYR A 2 -12.49 13.50 -3.59
N VAL A 3 -13.69 13.09 -3.99
CA VAL A 3 -14.62 12.32 -3.16
C VAL A 3 -14.84 10.97 -3.83
N LEU A 4 -14.74 9.90 -3.03
CA LEU A 4 -15.12 8.57 -3.47
C LEU A 4 -16.65 8.46 -3.42
N ILE A 5 -17.25 8.12 -4.54
CA ILE A 5 -18.69 7.90 -4.65
C ILE A 5 -18.95 6.49 -5.17
N GLU A 6 -20.06 5.91 -4.73
CA GLU A 6 -20.51 4.58 -5.13
C GLU A 6 -21.82 4.71 -5.92
N ARG A 7 -21.83 4.20 -7.15
CA ARG A 7 -23.00 4.18 -8.03
C ARG A 7 -23.33 2.73 -8.35
N GLY A 8 -24.23 2.13 -7.58
CA GLY A 8 -24.49 0.69 -7.66
C GLY A 8 -23.33 -0.10 -7.05
N VAL A 9 -22.68 -0.95 -7.86
CA VAL A 9 -21.48 -1.74 -7.47
C VAL A 9 -20.16 -1.11 -7.90
N GLU A 10 -20.23 -0.02 -8.66
CA GLU A 10 -19.06 0.64 -9.24
C GLU A 10 -18.65 1.84 -8.38
N LYS A 11 -17.34 2.00 -8.21
CA LYS A 11 -16.72 3.08 -7.43
C LYS A 11 -16.02 4.06 -8.35
N TYR A 12 -16.22 5.34 -8.06
CA TYR A 12 -15.72 6.43 -8.87
C TYR A 12 -15.08 7.50 -8.00
N LEU A 13 -14.02 8.11 -8.51
CA LEU A 13 -13.48 9.34 -7.95
C LEU A 13 -14.07 10.54 -8.68
N GLU A 14 -14.68 11.45 -7.93
CA GLU A 14 -15.21 12.71 -8.43
C GLU A 14 -14.47 13.90 -7.84
N MET A 15 -14.23 14.92 -8.68
CA MET A 15 -13.54 16.14 -8.28
C MET A 15 -14.53 17.16 -7.74
N PHE A 16 -14.29 17.59 -6.50
CA PHE A 16 -15.01 18.66 -5.81
C PHE A 16 -14.17 19.94 -5.81
N ASP A 17 -14.73 21.02 -6.34
CA ASP A 17 -14.10 22.34 -6.41
C ASP A 17 -14.34 23.12 -5.10
N GLU A 18 -13.34 23.13 -4.23
CA GLU A 18 -13.40 23.77 -2.91
C GLU A 18 -13.37 25.31 -2.98
N ASN A 19 -13.01 25.89 -4.14
CA ASN A 19 -12.86 27.34 -4.29
C ASN A 19 -14.08 28.03 -4.91
N SER A 20 -15.11 27.27 -5.28
CA SER A 20 -16.32 27.83 -5.86
C SER A 20 -17.33 28.24 -4.79
N ARG A 21 -17.68 29.53 -4.74
CA ARG A 21 -18.81 30.05 -3.93
C ARG A 21 -20.18 29.64 -4.48
N VAL A 22 -20.20 29.02 -5.66
CA VAL A 22 -21.39 28.46 -6.29
C VAL A 22 -21.24 26.95 -6.21
N PHE A 23 -22.09 26.29 -5.43
CA PHE A 23 -22.20 24.83 -5.41
C PHE A 23 -22.80 24.37 -6.75
N ALA A 24 -22.01 24.41 -7.80
CA ALA A 24 -22.37 23.83 -9.07
C ALA A 24 -22.16 22.32 -8.92
N ASP A 25 -23.27 21.60 -8.80
CA ASP A 25 -23.28 20.16 -8.93
C ASP A 25 -22.67 19.78 -10.30
N ARG A 26 -21.47 19.22 -10.26
CA ARG A 26 -20.74 18.74 -11.44
C ARG A 26 -20.86 17.22 -11.62
N HIS A 27 -21.80 16.55 -10.94
CA HIS A 27 -22.02 15.10 -11.00
C HIS A 27 -22.19 14.53 -12.41
N ASN A 28 -22.43 15.38 -13.43
CA ASN A 28 -22.58 15.01 -14.84
C ASN A 28 -21.65 15.75 -15.82
N SER A 29 -20.80 16.68 -15.38
CA SER A 29 -19.95 17.49 -16.28
C SER A 29 -18.48 17.07 -16.31
N ILE A 30 -18.06 16.24 -15.35
CA ILE A 30 -16.71 15.68 -15.27
C ILE A 30 -16.83 14.18 -15.51
N LYS A 31 -16.05 13.62 -16.45
CA LYS A 31 -16.00 12.17 -16.65
C LYS A 31 -15.48 11.52 -15.35
N PRO A 32 -16.27 10.69 -14.66
CA PRO A 32 -15.83 10.05 -13.44
C PRO A 32 -14.67 9.10 -13.75
N VAL A 33 -13.67 9.07 -12.87
CA VAL A 33 -12.51 8.18 -13.02
C VAL A 33 -12.87 6.85 -12.39
N PRO A 34 -12.89 5.73 -13.15
CA PRO A 34 -13.10 4.40 -12.58
C PRO A 34 -12.06 4.12 -11.50
N PHE A 35 -12.51 3.68 -10.33
CA PHE A 35 -11.64 3.39 -9.20
C PHE A 35 -11.83 1.95 -8.73
N GLU A 36 -10.76 1.17 -8.81
CA GLU A 36 -10.73 -0.19 -8.27
C GLU A 36 -9.62 -0.27 -7.22
N SER A 37 -9.99 -0.54 -5.95
CA SER A 37 -8.98 -0.81 -4.93
C SER A 37 -8.56 -2.28 -5.05
N VAL A 38 -7.44 -2.54 -5.72
CA VAL A 38 -6.89 -3.89 -5.80
C VAL A 38 -6.07 -4.17 -4.56
N VAL A 39 -6.53 -5.15 -3.76
CA VAL A 39 -5.71 -5.73 -2.68
C VAL A 39 -4.99 -6.94 -3.24
N THR A 40 -3.70 -6.81 -3.52
CA THR A 40 -2.88 -7.95 -3.96
C THR A 40 -2.38 -8.72 -2.74
N THR A 41 -3.03 -9.85 -2.44
CA THR A 41 -2.48 -10.83 -1.49
C THR A 41 -1.39 -11.63 -2.17
N ASN A 42 -0.13 -11.29 -1.92
CA ASN A 42 1.01 -12.05 -2.42
C ASN A 42 1.25 -13.28 -1.53
N ARG A 43 1.31 -14.47 -2.14
CA ARG A 43 1.76 -15.69 -1.47
C ARG A 43 3.28 -15.63 -1.41
N TYR A 44 3.83 -15.45 -0.21
CA TYR A 44 5.27 -15.26 -0.02
C TYR A 44 6.06 -16.51 -0.40
N GLU A 45 6.99 -16.40 -1.35
CA GLU A 45 8.08 -17.34 -1.49
C GLU A 45 9.16 -16.98 -0.47
N THR A 46 9.52 -17.95 0.37
CA THR A 46 10.53 -17.75 1.41
C THR A 46 11.87 -18.27 0.92
N THR A 47 12.76 -17.37 0.51
CA THR A 47 14.16 -17.69 0.24
C THR A 47 14.93 -17.63 1.55
N SER A 48 15.19 -18.79 2.18
CA SER A 48 16.06 -18.87 3.35
C SER A 48 17.52 -18.80 2.92
N SER A 49 18.27 -17.82 3.42
CA SER A 49 19.71 -17.64 3.19
C SER A 49 20.60 -18.70 3.87
N ASN A 50 20.03 -19.59 4.71
CA ASN A 50 20.76 -20.62 5.43
C ASN A 50 20.38 -22.02 4.95
N PHE A 51 21.38 -22.75 4.44
CA PHE A 51 21.30 -24.14 3.99
C PHE A 51 20.86 -25.08 5.13
N GLY A 52 19.61 -25.56 5.11
CA GLY A 52 19.10 -26.59 6.02
C GLY A 52 17.57 -26.67 6.05
N SER A 53 17.03 -27.77 6.60
CA SER A 53 15.58 -27.89 6.82
C SER A 53 15.12 -26.81 7.82
N THR A 54 14.11 -26.04 7.41
CA THR A 54 13.47 -25.01 8.24
C THR A 54 12.14 -25.48 8.84
N ILE A 55 11.81 -26.77 8.66
CA ILE A 55 10.60 -27.39 9.22
C ILE A 55 10.73 -27.45 10.74
N GLY A 56 9.72 -26.92 11.45
CA GLY A 56 9.67 -26.88 12.91
C GLY A 56 10.47 -25.76 13.58
N LYS A 57 11.19 -24.93 12.81
CA LYS A 57 11.93 -23.77 13.31
C LYS A 57 11.05 -22.52 13.33
N SER A 58 11.32 -21.63 14.28
CA SER A 58 10.59 -20.37 14.35
C SER A 58 11.04 -19.48 13.19
N LYS A 59 10.10 -18.81 12.54
CA LYS A 59 10.39 -17.84 11.48
C LYS A 59 9.97 -16.47 11.95
N ARG A 60 10.82 -15.48 11.70
CA ARG A 60 10.56 -14.09 12.01
C ARG A 60 10.75 -13.25 10.76
N ILE A 61 9.75 -12.48 10.37
CA ILE A 61 9.95 -11.46 9.33
C ILE A 61 10.49 -10.19 10.01
N THR A 62 11.70 -9.79 9.63
CA THR A 62 12.40 -8.65 10.26
C THR A 62 12.29 -7.37 9.45
N LYS A 63 12.01 -7.48 8.16
CA LYS A 63 11.93 -6.34 7.25
C LYS A 63 11.03 -6.65 6.05
N ALA A 64 10.34 -5.62 5.58
CA ALA A 64 9.62 -5.62 4.31
C ALA A 64 10.20 -4.54 3.40
N SER A 65 10.47 -4.88 2.14
CA SER A 65 10.98 -3.96 1.13
C SER A 65 9.96 -3.85 0.00
N PHE A 66 9.62 -2.63 -0.40
CA PHE A 66 8.66 -2.32 -1.45
C PHE A 66 9.41 -1.60 -2.56
N ARG A 67 9.36 -2.11 -3.79
CA ARG A 67 9.86 -1.39 -4.96
C ARG A 67 8.74 -0.54 -5.54
N LEU A 68 8.94 0.77 -5.56
CA LEU A 68 7.99 1.75 -6.06
C LEU A 68 8.41 2.25 -7.44
N LEU A 69 7.41 2.59 -8.26
CA LEU A 69 7.56 3.21 -9.58
C LEU A 69 6.55 4.34 -9.69
N GLU A 70 6.93 5.46 -10.32
CA GLU A 70 6.04 6.61 -10.60
C GLU A 70 5.09 6.94 -9.42
N SER A 71 5.64 6.99 -8.21
CA SER A 71 4.88 7.08 -6.96
C SER A 71 5.06 8.43 -6.28
N GLY A 72 3.97 9.01 -5.77
CA GLY A 72 4.05 10.23 -4.98
C GLY A 72 4.28 9.95 -3.50
N ARG A 73 3.70 10.79 -2.65
CA ARG A 73 3.65 10.66 -1.21
C ARG A 73 2.78 9.48 -0.82
N PHE A 74 3.35 8.62 0.00
CA PHE A 74 2.67 7.46 0.55
C PHE A 74 3.04 7.29 2.04
N SER A 75 2.28 6.47 2.74
CA SER A 75 2.63 5.96 4.06
C SER A 75 2.68 4.45 4.00
N ALA A 76 3.63 3.86 4.72
CA ALA A 76 3.80 2.42 4.84
C ALA A 76 3.82 2.03 6.32
N GLY A 77 3.26 0.87 6.64
CA GLY A 77 3.20 0.40 8.01
C GLY A 77 2.75 -1.05 8.11
N TYR A 78 2.72 -1.56 9.34
CA TYR A 78 2.35 -2.94 9.64
C TYR A 78 1.54 -3.04 10.93
N ASN A 79 0.57 -3.95 11.00
CA ASN A 79 -0.26 -4.22 12.19
C ASN A 79 -0.84 -2.96 12.86
N GLY A 80 -1.26 -1.98 12.04
CA GLY A 80 -1.80 -0.71 12.54
C GLY A 80 -0.75 0.29 13.07
N ARG A 81 0.53 -0.09 13.14
CA ARG A 81 1.65 0.84 13.33
C ARG A 81 1.96 1.47 11.98
N GLN A 82 1.49 2.69 11.80
CA GLN A 82 1.84 3.48 10.63
C GLN A 82 3.23 4.07 10.87
N GLU A 83 4.20 3.74 10.03
CA GLU A 83 5.47 4.46 10.00
C GLU A 83 5.38 5.64 9.01
N SER A 84 6.32 6.57 9.15
CA SER A 84 6.23 7.94 8.67
C SER A 84 5.83 8.08 7.21
N GLN A 85 5.21 9.21 6.88
CA GLN A 85 4.98 9.64 5.50
C GLN A 85 6.31 9.68 4.73
N GLN A 86 6.34 9.04 3.57
CA GLN A 86 7.49 8.99 2.68
C GLN A 86 7.09 9.55 1.30
N SER A 87 8.07 10.06 0.57
CA SER A 87 7.90 10.54 -0.80
C SER A 87 9.02 9.96 -1.62
N LEU A 88 8.69 9.12 -2.59
CA LEU A 88 9.68 8.49 -3.46
C LEU A 88 9.07 8.23 -4.84
N ASP A 89 9.60 8.90 -5.86
CA ASP A 89 9.16 8.78 -7.25
C ASP A 89 9.42 7.37 -7.80
N GLU A 90 10.66 6.89 -7.64
CA GLU A 90 11.04 5.52 -7.96
C GLU A 90 12.11 5.02 -6.97
N GLY A 91 12.03 3.75 -6.59
CA GLY A 91 13.08 3.08 -5.82
C GLY A 91 12.56 2.13 -4.74
N ASP A 92 13.48 1.66 -3.89
CA ASP A 92 13.18 0.68 -2.86
C ASP A 92 12.96 1.34 -1.50
N VAL A 93 11.83 1.02 -0.88
CA VAL A 93 11.43 1.48 0.45
C VAL A 93 11.49 0.31 1.41
N SER A 94 12.17 0.50 2.53
CA SER A 94 12.34 -0.53 3.54
C SER A 94 11.60 -0.18 4.83
N LEU A 95 10.78 -1.10 5.32
CA LEU A 95 10.08 -1.04 6.59
C LEU A 95 10.69 -2.06 7.54
N SER A 96 11.27 -1.59 8.64
CA SER A 96 11.79 -2.48 9.69
C SER A 96 10.64 -2.97 10.57
N ILE A 97 10.62 -4.26 10.88
CA ILE A 97 9.54 -4.88 11.64
C ILE A 97 10.06 -5.26 13.02
N GLY A 98 9.62 -4.52 14.03
CA GLY A 98 9.73 -4.95 15.42
C GLY A 98 8.64 -5.98 15.72
N GLY A 99 9.04 -7.20 16.08
CA GLY A 99 8.14 -8.36 16.16
C GLY A 99 8.39 -9.30 14.98
N GLY A 100 7.34 -9.80 14.34
CA GLY A 100 7.44 -10.58 13.11
C GLY A 100 7.31 -12.09 13.28
N TYR A 101 7.00 -12.55 14.49
CA TYR A 101 6.68 -13.96 14.80
C TYR A 101 5.19 -14.27 14.62
N GLU A 102 4.38 -13.24 14.38
CA GLU A 102 2.94 -13.35 14.23
C GLU A 102 2.62 -14.21 13.00
N LYS A 103 1.65 -15.12 13.16
CA LYS A 103 1.14 -15.92 12.04
C LYS A 103 0.49 -15.04 10.95
N GLU A 104 0.04 -13.85 11.33
CA GLU A 104 -0.57 -12.88 10.45
C GLU A 104 0.11 -11.52 10.65
N LEU A 105 0.82 -11.07 9.61
CA LEU A 105 1.37 -9.72 9.52
C LEU A 105 0.59 -8.97 8.45
N LYS A 106 -0.06 -7.87 8.84
CA LYS A 106 -0.83 -7.03 7.94
C LYS A 106 -0.05 -5.79 7.57
N PHE A 107 0.42 -5.74 6.32
CA PHE A 107 1.06 -4.55 5.77
C PHE A 107 0.03 -3.58 5.23
N THR A 108 0.34 -2.29 5.30
CA THR A 108 -0.50 -1.22 4.75
C THR A 108 0.39 -0.24 4.05
N VAL A 109 0.16 -0.03 2.75
CA VAL A 109 0.78 1.03 1.96
C VAL A 109 -0.35 1.87 1.36
N LYS A 110 -0.32 3.18 1.58
CA LYS A 110 -1.41 4.10 1.20
C LYS A 110 -0.84 5.35 0.57
N SER A 111 -1.35 5.74 -0.60
CA SER A 111 -1.08 7.05 -1.19
C SER A 111 -1.75 8.17 -0.39
N HIS A 112 -1.21 9.38 -0.49
CA HIS A 112 -1.80 10.59 0.09
C HIS A 112 -2.40 11.48 -0.99
N GLY A 113 -3.63 11.94 -0.76
CA GLY A 113 -4.33 12.80 -1.71
C GLY A 113 -4.66 12.08 -3.02
N SER A 114 -4.39 12.74 -4.14
CA SER A 114 -4.57 12.19 -5.50
C SER A 114 -3.24 11.74 -6.13
N GLU A 115 -2.23 11.47 -5.31
CA GLU A 115 -0.91 11.10 -5.81
C GLU A 115 -0.87 9.61 -6.20
N PRO A 116 -0.18 9.27 -7.31
CA PRO A 116 -0.07 7.89 -7.76
C PRO A 116 0.73 7.06 -6.76
N LEU A 117 0.45 5.76 -6.72
CA LEU A 117 1.23 4.79 -5.96
C LEU A 117 1.23 3.48 -6.73
N THR A 118 2.40 3.12 -7.25
CA THR A 118 2.61 1.88 -8.00
C THR A 118 3.68 1.06 -7.30
N ILE A 119 3.28 -0.11 -6.80
CA ILE A 119 4.18 -1.06 -6.14
C ILE A 119 4.52 -2.16 -7.16
N LEU A 120 5.77 -2.19 -7.61
CA LEU A 120 6.24 -3.20 -8.57
C LEU A 120 6.52 -4.54 -7.92
N ALA A 121 7.14 -4.52 -6.73
CA ALA A 121 7.54 -5.73 -6.04
C ALA A 121 7.52 -5.53 -4.53
N MET A 122 7.33 -6.63 -3.81
CA MET A 122 7.44 -6.69 -2.36
C MET A 122 8.32 -7.87 -1.98
N VAL A 123 9.30 -7.63 -1.11
CA VAL A 123 10.25 -8.63 -0.63
C VAL A 123 10.27 -8.60 0.89
N PHE A 124 10.31 -9.77 1.52
CA PHE A 124 10.33 -9.90 2.97
C PHE A 124 11.60 -10.59 3.39
N ASP A 125 12.34 -9.96 4.30
CA ASP A 125 13.50 -10.59 4.91
C ASP A 125 13.03 -11.45 6.07
N LEU A 126 13.31 -12.74 5.96
CA LEU A 126 12.90 -13.75 6.93
C LEU A 126 14.12 -14.34 7.61
N GLU A 127 14.11 -14.26 8.93
CA GLU A 127 15.06 -14.92 9.80
C GLU A 127 14.48 -16.26 10.29
N VAL A 128 15.34 -17.28 10.33
CA VAL A 128 15.00 -18.59 10.91
C VAL A 128 15.73 -18.71 12.24
N VAL A 129 14.96 -18.87 13.31
CA VAL A 129 15.41 -19.00 14.71
C VAL A 129 15.28 -20.44 15.17
#